data_AF-A0A2V9S7A9-F1
#
_entry.id   AF-A0A2V9S7A9-F1
#
_cell.length_a   1.000
_cell.length_b   1.000
_cell.length_c   1.000
_cell.angle_alpha   90.00
_cell.angle_beta   90.00
_cell.angle_gamma   90.00
#
_symmetry.space_group_name_H-M   'P 1'
#
loop_
_entity.id
_entity.type
_entity.pdbx_description
1 polymer ?
#
loop_
_entity_poly.entity_id
_entity_poly.type
_entity_poly.pdbx_seq_one_letter_code
_entity_poly.pdbx_strand_id
1 'polypeptide(L)'
;GNGTYNGTTNFSESTLKYSPSGTLLDWFTPFNRSVLDANDVDMGSAGVLILPDSVASAAHPHLALATGKIDILYLLDISQPGPGQTTMGKFNSTTNNDVQEVTPVPPPNTTLSDGGNYGVPAFWNGNIYTTGQNYPLSQFTIASGSILTPAFAVSTNTFPPRGATPSVSASGTINGVVWVLDISGWTGTGSAVLYAYDATDVANMLYSSPASGTAAAGAAVKFTVPTVANGKVYVPGQSTVTVFGLLPN
;
A
#
# COMPACT_ATOMS: atom_id res chain seq x y z
N GLY A 1 -7.11 9.03 -10.01
CA GLY A 1 -8.54 8.86 -10.10
C GLY A 1 -8.95 9.70 -11.27
N ASN A 2 -9.41 9.07 -12.34
CA ASN A 2 -9.71 9.76 -13.60
C ASN A 2 -10.60 10.99 -13.39
N GLY A 3 -10.22 12.10 -14.02
CA GLY A 3 -10.95 13.37 -13.90
C GLY A 3 -10.16 14.56 -14.42
N THR A 4 -10.75 15.75 -14.28
CA THR A 4 -10.04 16.97 -14.66
C THR A 4 -9.00 17.36 -13.59
N TYR A 5 -7.96 18.08 -14.01
CA TYR A 5 -7.00 18.71 -13.10
C TYR A 5 -6.97 20.21 -13.40
N ASN A 6 -7.22 21.03 -12.39
CA ASN A 6 -7.07 22.48 -12.46
C ASN A 6 -6.31 23.07 -11.25
N GLY A 7 -5.85 22.23 -10.32
CA GLY A 7 -5.07 22.65 -9.15
C GLY A 7 -5.82 23.57 -8.17
N THR A 8 -7.15 23.64 -8.25
CA THR A 8 -7.98 24.52 -7.41
C THR A 8 -9.20 23.80 -6.85
N THR A 9 -10.01 23.20 -7.72
CA THR A 9 -11.23 22.45 -7.35
C THR A 9 -11.19 21.00 -7.83
N ASN A 10 -10.36 20.71 -8.83
CA ASN A 10 -10.22 19.40 -9.43
C ASN A 10 -8.74 18.98 -9.37
N PHE A 11 -8.50 17.83 -8.77
CA PHE A 11 -7.18 17.31 -8.45
C PHE A 11 -7.05 15.85 -8.90
N SER A 12 -7.37 15.55 -10.17
CA SER A 12 -7.09 14.22 -10.72
C SER A 12 -5.63 13.81 -10.46
N GLU A 13 -5.42 12.52 -10.24
CA GLU A 13 -4.12 11.92 -9.88
C GLU A 13 -3.36 12.62 -8.76
N SER A 14 -4.04 12.90 -7.63
CA SER A 14 -3.43 13.63 -6.52
C SER A 14 -3.67 13.01 -5.16
N THR A 15 -2.74 13.24 -4.24
CA THR A 15 -2.95 13.06 -2.79
C THR A 15 -3.30 14.40 -2.17
N LEU A 16 -4.39 14.45 -1.41
CA LEU A 16 -4.91 15.69 -0.82
C LEU A 16 -4.81 15.67 0.70
N LYS A 17 -4.36 16.77 1.28
CA LYS A 17 -4.34 16.99 2.73
C LYS A 17 -5.42 17.98 3.12
N TYR A 18 -6.34 17.54 3.97
CA TYR A 18 -7.42 18.37 4.50
C TYR A 18 -7.22 18.66 6.00
N SER A 19 -7.73 19.80 6.45
CA SER A 19 -7.93 20.07 7.87
C SER A 19 -9.11 19.24 8.40
N PRO A 20 -9.24 19.08 9.73
CA PRO A 20 -10.43 18.47 10.32
C PRO A 20 -11.74 19.18 9.99
N SER A 21 -11.69 20.47 9.61
CA SER A 21 -12.86 21.24 9.16
C SER A 21 -13.16 21.07 7.67
N GLY A 22 -12.42 20.23 6.94
CA GLY A 22 -12.61 19.98 5.51
C GLY A 22 -11.97 21.03 4.59
N THR A 23 -11.06 21.86 5.10
CA THR A 23 -10.32 22.84 4.28
C THR A 23 -9.13 22.16 3.62
N LEU A 24 -8.96 22.29 2.30
CA LEU A 24 -7.76 21.82 1.62
C LEU A 24 -6.54 22.62 2.10
N LEU A 25 -5.53 21.93 2.63
CA LEU A 25 -4.31 22.51 3.18
C LEU A 25 -3.13 22.41 2.23
N ASP A 26 -2.91 21.23 1.64
CA ASP A 26 -1.84 20.98 0.67
C ASP A 26 -2.17 19.76 -0.21
N TRP A 27 -1.39 19.52 -1.25
CA TRP A 27 -1.53 18.34 -2.11
C TRP A 27 -0.23 17.97 -2.83
N PHE A 28 -0.20 16.77 -3.38
CA PHE A 28 0.81 16.30 -4.33
C PHE A 28 0.13 15.79 -5.59
N THR A 29 0.73 16.05 -6.76
CA THR A 29 0.28 15.56 -8.06
C THR A 29 1.50 15.20 -8.92
N PRO A 30 1.64 13.97 -9.42
CA PRO A 30 2.74 13.61 -10.29
C PRO A 30 2.83 14.49 -11.56
N PHE A 31 4.04 14.83 -12.00
CA PHE A 31 4.29 15.68 -13.16
C PHE A 31 3.65 15.11 -14.44
N ASN A 32 3.61 13.77 -14.55
CA ASN A 32 3.05 13.03 -15.66
C ASN A 32 1.57 12.67 -15.47
N ARG A 33 0.84 13.31 -14.54
CA ARG A 33 -0.58 13.05 -14.26
C ARG A 33 -1.47 12.94 -15.51
N SER A 34 -1.19 13.71 -16.56
CA SER A 34 -1.99 13.64 -17.80
C SER A 34 -1.81 12.33 -18.55
N VAL A 35 -0.62 11.73 -18.48
CA VAL A 35 -0.36 10.39 -19.03
C VAL A 35 -1.06 9.35 -18.18
N LEU A 36 -0.98 9.48 -16.85
CA LEU A 36 -1.60 8.54 -15.92
C LEU A 36 -3.13 8.51 -16.09
N ASP A 37 -3.76 9.68 -16.11
CA ASP A 37 -5.21 9.85 -16.32
C ASP A 37 -5.64 9.29 -17.69
N ALA A 38 -4.87 9.55 -18.76
CA ALA A 38 -5.18 9.05 -20.10
C ALA A 38 -5.07 7.52 -20.23
N ASN A 39 -4.29 6.87 -19.35
CA ASN A 39 -4.06 5.43 -19.38
C ASN A 39 -4.75 4.69 -18.22
N ASP A 40 -5.65 5.34 -17.46
CA ASP A 40 -6.31 4.73 -16.29
C ASP A 40 -5.32 4.22 -15.23
N VAL A 41 -4.18 4.89 -15.09
CA VAL A 41 -3.13 4.59 -14.10
C VAL A 41 -3.37 5.43 -12.84
N ASP A 42 -4.47 5.13 -12.16
CA ASP A 42 -4.92 5.91 -11.02
C ASP A 42 -3.93 5.88 -9.84
N MET A 43 -3.54 7.05 -9.38
CA MET A 43 -2.98 7.27 -8.05
C MET A 43 -4.01 6.97 -6.95
N GLY A 44 -5.30 7.24 -7.22
CA GLY A 44 -6.40 7.02 -6.26
C GLY A 44 -6.82 5.55 -6.08
N SER A 45 -6.14 4.61 -6.73
CA SER A 45 -6.42 3.17 -6.62
C SER A 45 -5.89 2.56 -5.33
N ALA A 46 -4.93 3.22 -4.68
CA ALA A 46 -4.49 2.90 -3.34
C ALA A 46 -4.84 4.07 -2.39
N GLY A 47 -4.59 3.86 -1.10
CA GLY A 47 -4.73 4.87 -0.07
C GLY A 47 -3.40 5.50 0.34
N VAL A 48 -3.45 6.30 1.40
CA VAL A 48 -2.29 6.97 2.00
C VAL A 48 -1.93 6.29 3.32
N LEU A 49 -0.65 6.00 3.50
CA LEU A 49 -0.10 5.50 4.77
C LEU A 49 0.63 6.65 5.47
N ILE A 50 0.11 7.12 6.61
CA ILE A 50 0.82 8.08 7.46
C ILE A 50 1.88 7.32 8.27
N LEU A 51 3.12 7.81 8.23
CA LEU A 51 4.25 7.21 8.93
C LEU A 51 4.47 7.86 10.29
N PRO A 52 4.95 7.12 11.29
CA PRO A 52 5.28 7.72 12.58
C PRO A 52 6.52 8.62 12.48
N ASP A 53 6.55 9.69 13.26
CA ASP A 53 7.68 10.64 13.31
C ASP A 53 9.01 9.96 13.68
N SER A 54 8.98 8.77 14.28
CA SER A 54 10.19 8.00 14.61
C SER A 54 11.03 7.58 13.40
N VAL A 55 10.44 7.54 12.20
CA VAL A 55 11.18 7.25 10.95
C VAL A 55 11.42 8.49 10.10
N ALA A 56 11.00 9.66 10.60
CA ALA A 56 11.13 10.94 9.93
C ALA A 56 12.53 11.55 10.08
N SER A 57 12.72 12.78 9.63
CA SER A 57 13.98 13.52 9.79
C SER A 57 13.72 14.95 10.27
N ALA A 58 14.77 15.66 10.67
CA ALA A 58 14.64 17.07 11.03
C ALA A 58 14.21 17.95 9.84
N ALA A 59 14.53 17.53 8.60
CA ALA A 59 14.12 18.23 7.38
C ALA A 59 12.69 17.90 6.97
N HIS A 60 12.24 16.67 7.23
CA HIS A 60 10.91 16.16 6.89
C HIS A 60 10.28 15.51 8.12
N PRO A 61 9.68 16.30 9.03
CA PRO A 61 9.29 15.83 10.36
C PRO A 61 8.00 15.00 10.36
N HIS A 62 7.15 15.12 9.33
CA HIS A 62 5.90 14.38 9.21
C HIS A 62 5.79 13.79 7.81
N LEU A 63 5.70 12.47 7.71
CA LEU A 63 5.77 11.78 6.44
C LEU A 63 4.52 10.95 6.16
N ALA A 64 4.16 10.85 4.89
CA ALA A 64 3.16 9.92 4.41
C ALA A 64 3.64 9.26 3.10
N LEU A 65 3.17 8.05 2.85
CA LEU A 65 3.35 7.36 1.59
C LEU A 65 2.05 7.38 0.80
N ALA A 66 2.17 7.73 -0.47
CA ALA A 66 1.10 7.57 -1.44
C ALA A 66 1.58 6.69 -2.60
N THR A 67 0.68 5.89 -3.14
CA THR A 67 0.95 5.01 -4.28
C THR A 67 -0.34 4.79 -5.06
N GLY A 68 -0.30 3.92 -6.06
CA GLY A 68 -1.46 3.50 -6.83
C GLY A 68 -1.03 2.56 -7.95
N LYS A 69 -1.85 2.46 -8.99
CA LYS A 69 -1.61 1.64 -10.19
C LYS A 69 -0.27 1.95 -10.84
N ILE A 70 0.33 3.12 -10.56
CA ILE A 70 1.64 3.51 -11.06
C ILE A 70 2.81 2.67 -10.53
N ASP A 71 2.61 2.00 -9.38
CA ASP A 71 3.66 1.27 -8.65
C ASP A 71 4.90 2.12 -8.33
N ILE A 72 4.66 3.36 -7.92
CA ILE A 72 5.65 4.22 -7.29
C ILE A 72 5.16 4.51 -5.88
N LEU A 73 6.05 4.36 -4.91
CA LEU A 73 5.90 4.87 -3.55
C LEU A 73 6.42 6.31 -3.54
N TYR A 74 5.50 7.26 -3.45
CA TYR A 74 5.82 8.67 -3.25
C TYR A 74 5.88 8.94 -1.75
N LEU A 75 7.06 9.29 -1.26
CA LEU A 75 7.25 9.76 0.12
C LEU A 75 7.00 11.26 0.16
N LEU A 76 5.97 11.66 0.90
CA LEU A 76 5.49 13.04 0.97
C LEU A 76 5.78 13.63 2.34
N ASP A 77 6.26 14.87 2.38
CA ASP A 77 6.31 15.67 3.59
C ASP A 77 4.94 16.31 3.83
N ILE A 78 4.22 15.79 4.81
CA ILE A 78 2.88 16.25 5.19
C ILE A 78 2.92 17.23 6.36
N SER A 79 4.07 17.84 6.66
CA SER A 79 4.16 18.89 7.68
C SER A 79 3.34 20.13 7.29
N GLN A 80 3.14 21.05 8.23
CA GLN A 80 2.45 22.30 7.93
C GLN A 80 3.41 23.22 7.17
N PRO A 81 3.04 23.72 5.98
CA PRO A 81 3.91 24.64 5.27
C PRO A 81 4.06 25.95 6.05
N GLY A 82 5.25 26.51 6.03
CA GLY A 82 5.44 27.92 6.39
C GLY A 82 4.69 28.84 5.41
N PRO A 83 4.50 30.12 5.75
CA PRO A 83 3.85 31.09 4.85
C PRO A 83 4.47 31.07 3.45
N GLY A 84 3.66 30.81 2.42
CA GLY A 84 4.09 30.78 1.01
C GLY A 84 4.81 29.50 0.57
N GLN A 85 4.90 28.47 1.42
CA GLN A 85 5.59 27.21 1.10
C GLN A 85 4.58 26.09 0.78
N THR A 86 5.09 25.00 0.21
CA THR A 86 4.42 23.69 0.12
C THR A 86 5.40 22.66 0.63
N THR A 87 4.89 21.64 1.30
CA THR A 87 5.71 20.52 1.79
C THR A 87 5.42 19.26 0.99
N MET A 88 4.17 19.09 0.53
CA MET A 88 3.78 17.94 -0.30
C MET A 88 4.20 18.07 -1.77
N GLY A 89 4.60 19.27 -2.22
CA GLY A 89 5.21 19.48 -3.53
C GLY A 89 4.29 20.01 -4.63
N LYS A 90 2.97 19.85 -4.47
CA LYS A 90 1.92 20.23 -5.46
C LYS A 90 2.24 19.67 -6.85
N PHE A 91 1.63 20.25 -7.89
CA PHE A 91 1.96 19.90 -9.27
C PHE A 91 3.10 20.77 -9.80
N ASN A 92 4.07 20.13 -10.43
CA ASN A 92 5.07 20.76 -11.27
C ASN A 92 5.15 19.98 -12.59
N SER A 93 5.15 20.67 -13.73
CA SER A 93 5.04 20.04 -15.05
C SER A 93 6.32 19.35 -15.54
N THR A 94 7.42 19.50 -14.82
CA THR A 94 8.76 19.04 -15.25
C THR A 94 9.31 17.97 -14.33
N THR A 95 9.02 18.04 -13.03
CA THR A 95 9.51 17.09 -12.01
C THR A 95 8.51 16.96 -10.89
N ASN A 96 8.59 15.87 -10.14
CA ASN A 96 7.94 15.79 -8.84
C ASN A 96 8.76 16.53 -7.78
N ASN A 97 8.07 17.11 -6.80
CA ASN A 97 8.66 17.79 -5.64
C ASN A 97 8.30 17.06 -4.33
N ASP A 98 8.14 15.75 -4.40
CA ASP A 98 8.06 14.87 -3.23
C ASP A 98 9.44 14.67 -2.58
N VAL A 99 9.48 14.00 -1.43
CA VAL A 99 10.73 13.72 -0.70
C VAL A 99 11.54 12.65 -1.41
N GLN A 100 10.87 11.60 -1.88
CA GLN A 100 11.52 10.44 -2.50
C GLN A 100 10.52 9.58 -3.26
N GLU A 101 10.94 9.10 -4.43
CA GLU A 101 10.26 8.07 -5.20
C GLU A 101 10.97 6.71 -5.06
N VAL A 102 10.19 5.64 -4.83
CA VAL A 102 10.70 4.26 -4.88
C VAL A 102 9.77 3.40 -5.73
N THR A 103 10.31 2.68 -6.71
CA THR A 103 9.55 1.69 -7.49
C THR A 103 9.74 0.30 -6.87
N PRO A 104 8.72 -0.32 -6.26
CA PRO A 104 8.83 -1.64 -5.65
C PRO A 104 9.32 -2.72 -6.61
N VAL A 105 8.77 -2.74 -7.82
CA VAL A 105 9.18 -3.66 -8.88
C VAL A 105 9.33 -2.90 -10.21
N PRO A 106 10.55 -2.66 -10.70
CA PRO A 106 10.75 -1.93 -11.95
C PRO A 106 10.37 -2.77 -13.18
N PRO A 107 9.87 -2.14 -14.26
CA PRO A 107 9.59 -0.70 -14.41
C PRO A 107 8.23 -0.30 -13.79
N PRO A 108 8.04 0.99 -13.42
CA PRO A 108 6.75 1.47 -12.96
C PRO A 108 5.70 1.38 -14.07
N ASN A 109 4.44 1.18 -13.67
CA ASN A 109 3.34 1.15 -14.61
C ASN A 109 2.94 2.59 -14.98
N THR A 110 3.13 3.00 -16.22
CA THR A 110 2.72 4.36 -16.67
C THR A 110 1.82 4.33 -17.91
N THR A 111 1.62 3.14 -18.48
CA THR A 111 0.99 2.95 -19.79
C THR A 111 -0.03 1.82 -19.81
N LEU A 112 -0.20 1.08 -18.71
CA LEU A 112 -1.17 -0.01 -18.61
C LEU A 112 -2.30 0.38 -17.66
N SER A 113 -3.54 0.28 -18.15
CA SER A 113 -4.75 0.50 -17.34
C SER A 113 -4.86 -0.47 -16.16
N ASP A 114 -4.20 -1.61 -16.25
CA ASP A 114 -4.23 -2.67 -15.26
C ASP A 114 -2.81 -3.02 -14.81
N GLY A 115 -2.46 -2.68 -13.57
CA GLY A 115 -1.14 -2.94 -12.99
C GLY A 115 -0.92 -2.18 -11.69
N GLY A 116 0.22 -2.44 -11.05
CA GLY A 116 0.65 -1.75 -9.83
C GLY A 116 -0.23 -1.97 -8.61
N ASN A 117 -0.29 -0.97 -7.72
CA ASN A 117 -0.81 -1.12 -6.37
C ASN A 117 -2.27 -0.69 -6.27
N TYR A 118 -3.10 -1.58 -5.73
CA TYR A 118 -4.53 -1.33 -5.43
C TYR A 118 -4.83 -1.33 -3.93
N GLY A 119 -3.78 -1.50 -3.12
CA GLY A 119 -3.85 -1.63 -1.67
C GLY A 119 -2.98 -0.60 -1.00
N VAL A 120 -3.37 -0.22 0.22
CA VAL A 120 -2.53 0.64 1.07
C VAL A 120 -1.34 -0.17 1.58
N PRO A 121 -0.10 0.34 1.48
CA PRO A 121 1.04 -0.28 2.16
C PRO A 121 0.81 -0.36 3.68
N ALA A 122 1.43 -1.34 4.32
CA ALA A 122 1.43 -1.45 5.78
C ALA A 122 2.79 -1.02 6.35
N PHE A 123 2.79 -0.53 7.59
CA PHE A 123 4.01 -0.18 8.32
C PHE A 123 4.12 -0.98 9.61
N TRP A 124 5.33 -1.44 9.91
CA TRP A 124 5.67 -1.93 11.25
C TRP A 124 7.16 -1.79 11.53
N ASN A 125 7.49 -1.20 12.68
CA ASN A 125 8.84 -1.19 13.25
C ASN A 125 9.96 -0.79 12.25
N GLY A 126 9.75 0.30 11.51
CA GLY A 126 10.72 0.81 10.53
C GLY A 126 10.68 0.12 9.16
N ASN A 127 9.70 -0.76 8.94
CA ASN A 127 9.50 -1.45 7.68
C ASN A 127 8.18 -1.07 7.02
N ILE A 128 8.21 -0.97 5.69
CA ILE A 128 7.05 -0.78 4.82
C ILE A 128 6.85 -2.08 4.03
N TYR A 129 5.62 -2.56 3.99
CA TYR A 129 5.22 -3.73 3.21
C TYR A 129 4.22 -3.32 2.15
N THR A 130 4.50 -3.67 0.90
CA THR A 130 3.63 -3.34 -0.23
C THR A 130 3.66 -4.43 -1.27
N THR A 131 2.58 -4.57 -2.02
CA THR A 131 2.54 -5.44 -3.20
C THR A 131 1.54 -4.90 -4.21
N GLY A 132 1.84 -5.20 -5.48
CA GLY A 132 1.02 -4.84 -6.62
C GLY A 132 0.55 -6.07 -7.38
N GLN A 133 -0.22 -5.83 -8.42
CA GLN A 133 -0.69 -6.87 -9.32
C GLN A 133 0.48 -7.60 -9.97
N ASN A 134 0.51 -8.92 -9.77
CA ASN A 134 1.55 -9.85 -10.24
C ASN A 134 2.94 -9.62 -9.66
N TYR A 135 3.05 -8.87 -8.56
CA TYR A 135 4.31 -8.62 -7.86
C TYR A 135 4.41 -9.44 -6.58
N PRO A 136 5.64 -9.73 -6.10
CA PRO A 136 5.82 -10.23 -4.75
C PRO A 136 5.44 -9.17 -3.71
N LEU A 137 5.32 -9.59 -2.45
CA LEU A 137 5.31 -8.69 -1.30
C LEU A 137 6.73 -8.16 -1.11
N SER A 138 6.91 -6.86 -1.23
CA SER A 138 8.18 -6.17 -1.01
C SER A 138 8.23 -5.57 0.39
N GLN A 139 9.34 -5.78 1.08
CA GLN A 139 9.68 -5.15 2.36
C GLN A 139 10.78 -4.10 2.14
N PHE A 140 10.50 -2.87 2.51
CA PHE A 140 11.47 -1.78 2.50
C PHE A 140 11.74 -1.29 3.91
N THR A 141 12.99 -0.97 4.22
CA THR A 141 13.35 -0.26 5.45
C THR A 141 13.19 1.24 5.23
N ILE A 142 12.63 1.96 6.21
CA ILE A 142 12.59 3.42 6.24
C ILE A 142 13.23 3.94 7.52
N ALA A 143 14.16 4.88 7.38
CA ALA A 143 14.83 5.53 8.49
C ALA A 143 15.27 6.93 8.09
N SER A 144 15.30 7.86 9.05
CA SER A 144 15.80 9.22 8.85
C SER A 144 15.17 9.95 7.65
N GLY A 145 13.87 9.71 7.43
CA GLY A 145 13.09 10.31 6.35
C GLY A 145 13.39 9.79 4.94
N SER A 146 13.99 8.61 4.81
CA SER A 146 14.28 7.99 3.51
C SER A 146 14.01 6.49 3.52
N ILE A 147 13.39 6.01 2.44
CA ILE A 147 13.22 4.60 2.13
C ILE A 147 14.53 4.06 1.54
N LEU A 148 15.08 3.01 2.13
CA LEU A 148 16.29 2.36 1.65
C LEU A 148 15.96 1.48 0.44
N THR A 149 16.77 1.58 -0.61
CA THR A 149 16.65 0.77 -1.82
C THR A 149 17.94 -0.02 -2.08
N PRO A 150 17.87 -1.24 -2.66
CA PRO A 150 16.66 -1.97 -3.06
C PRO A 150 15.83 -2.46 -1.86
N ALA A 151 14.70 -3.13 -2.12
CA ALA A 151 13.92 -3.79 -1.07
C ALA A 151 14.81 -4.69 -0.21
N PHE A 152 14.59 -4.67 1.10
CA PHE A 152 15.32 -5.52 2.05
C PHE A 152 15.03 -7.01 1.80
N ALA A 153 13.76 -7.34 1.58
CA ALA A 153 13.31 -8.69 1.29
C ALA A 153 12.08 -8.65 0.37
N VAL A 154 11.85 -9.77 -0.33
CA VAL A 154 10.65 -9.99 -1.15
C VAL A 154 10.11 -11.41 -0.89
N SER A 155 8.80 -11.59 -0.93
CA SER A 155 8.19 -12.93 -0.88
C SER A 155 8.50 -13.74 -2.13
N THR A 156 8.45 -15.07 -2.01
CA THR A 156 8.70 -15.98 -3.13
C THR A 156 7.51 -16.12 -4.08
N ASN A 157 6.28 -15.99 -3.56
CA ASN A 157 5.07 -15.93 -4.35
C ASN A 157 4.74 -14.49 -4.75
N THR A 158 3.95 -14.36 -5.82
CA THR A 158 3.36 -13.11 -6.26
C THR A 158 1.88 -13.05 -5.90
N PHE A 159 1.27 -11.88 -6.07
CA PHE A 159 -0.15 -11.64 -5.80
C PHE A 159 -0.88 -11.30 -7.12
N PRO A 160 -1.58 -12.28 -7.72
CA PRO A 160 -2.34 -12.09 -8.96
C PRO A 160 -3.60 -11.21 -8.79
N PRO A 161 -4.47 -11.08 -9.82
CA PRO A 161 -5.03 -9.79 -10.26
C PRO A 161 -5.55 -8.90 -9.13
N ARG A 162 -5.20 -7.60 -9.20
CA ARG A 162 -5.39 -6.57 -8.17
C ARG A 162 -4.42 -6.60 -6.99
N GLY A 163 -3.44 -7.49 -6.97
CA GLY A 163 -2.43 -7.53 -5.91
C GLY A 163 -3.07 -7.85 -4.56
N ALA A 164 -2.55 -7.26 -3.49
CA ALA A 164 -3.09 -7.45 -2.15
C ALA A 164 -2.85 -6.24 -1.25
N THR A 165 -3.59 -6.16 -0.16
CA THR A 165 -3.39 -5.16 0.89
C THR A 165 -2.84 -5.86 2.13
N PRO A 166 -1.58 -5.62 2.53
CA PRO A 166 -1.01 -6.25 3.70
C PRO A 166 -1.65 -5.70 4.99
N SER A 167 -1.69 -6.54 6.02
CA SER A 167 -2.00 -6.15 7.40
C SER A 167 -0.93 -6.69 8.33
N VAL A 168 -0.58 -5.95 9.38
CA VAL A 168 0.44 -6.39 10.33
C VAL A 168 -0.16 -6.57 11.71
N SER A 169 0.19 -7.69 12.36
CA SER A 169 -0.04 -7.88 13.79
C SER A 169 1.29 -8.13 14.49
N ALA A 170 1.47 -7.63 15.70
CA ALA A 170 2.68 -7.83 16.48
C ALA A 170 2.40 -7.68 17.98
N SER A 171 3.33 -8.17 18.80
CA SER A 171 3.40 -7.81 20.23
C SER A 171 4.44 -6.69 20.40
N GLY A 172 4.02 -5.44 20.17
CA GLY A 172 4.95 -4.32 20.11
C GLY A 172 5.92 -4.47 18.94
N THR A 173 7.22 -4.58 19.22
CA THR A 173 8.30 -4.74 18.22
C THR A 173 8.75 -6.19 18.04
N ILE A 174 8.09 -7.15 18.68
CA ILE A 174 8.41 -8.58 18.56
C ILE A 174 7.25 -9.38 17.96
N ASN A 175 7.58 -10.54 17.39
CA ASN A 175 6.62 -11.47 16.79
C ASN A 175 5.69 -10.79 15.77
N GLY A 176 6.26 -9.93 14.93
CA GLY A 176 5.52 -9.28 13.86
C GLY A 176 5.18 -10.29 12.75
N VAL A 177 3.94 -10.25 12.29
CA VAL A 177 3.45 -11.08 11.18
C VAL A 177 2.77 -10.19 10.15
N VAL A 178 3.19 -10.30 8.90
CA VAL A 178 2.51 -9.68 7.76
C VAL A 178 1.52 -10.67 7.18
N TRP A 179 0.24 -10.30 7.19
CA TRP A 179 -0.86 -11.08 6.65
C TRP A 179 -1.28 -10.52 5.31
N VAL A 180 -1.36 -11.39 4.31
CA VAL A 180 -1.69 -11.00 2.95
C VAL A 180 -2.65 -12.02 2.36
N LEU A 181 -3.65 -11.55 1.61
CA LEU A 181 -4.59 -12.42 0.90
C LEU A 181 -4.20 -12.51 -0.57
N ASP A 182 -4.03 -13.72 -1.09
CA ASP A 182 -4.19 -13.96 -2.51
C ASP A 182 -5.67 -14.14 -2.82
N ILE A 183 -6.15 -13.26 -3.69
CA ILE A 183 -7.55 -13.12 -4.09
C ILE A 183 -7.80 -13.61 -5.51
N SER A 184 -6.86 -14.33 -6.13
CA SER A 184 -6.96 -14.85 -7.51
C SER A 184 -8.25 -15.64 -7.77
N GLY A 185 -8.78 -16.32 -6.75
CA GLY A 185 -10.06 -17.02 -6.78
C GLY A 185 -11.28 -16.14 -7.10
N TRP A 186 -11.18 -14.82 -6.95
CA TRP A 186 -12.28 -13.86 -7.17
C TRP A 186 -12.76 -13.81 -8.62
N THR A 187 -11.91 -14.17 -9.58
CA THR A 187 -12.27 -14.25 -11.00
C THR A 187 -13.27 -15.36 -11.32
N GLY A 188 -13.53 -16.24 -10.34
CA GLY A 188 -14.57 -17.27 -10.38
C GLY A 188 -15.16 -17.50 -8.99
N THR A 189 -15.16 -18.76 -8.55
CA THR A 189 -15.67 -19.19 -7.23
C THR A 189 -14.57 -19.74 -6.32
N GLY A 190 -13.30 -19.42 -6.62
CA GLY A 190 -12.15 -19.92 -5.86
C GLY A 190 -12.02 -19.23 -4.50
N SER A 191 -11.47 -19.95 -3.52
CA SER A 191 -11.20 -19.45 -2.18
C SER A 191 -10.15 -18.34 -2.19
N ALA A 192 -10.20 -17.44 -1.20
CA ALA A 192 -9.02 -16.64 -0.87
C ALA A 192 -7.95 -17.53 -0.20
N VAL A 193 -6.68 -17.21 -0.41
CA VAL A 193 -5.56 -17.86 0.30
C VAL A 193 -4.94 -16.86 1.25
N LEU A 194 -4.95 -17.17 2.54
CA LEU A 194 -4.29 -16.37 3.57
C LEU A 194 -2.83 -16.80 3.68
N TYR A 195 -1.92 -15.86 3.41
CA TYR A 195 -0.51 -15.99 3.69
C TYR A 195 -0.13 -15.20 4.95
N ALA A 196 0.82 -15.74 5.69
CA ALA A 196 1.48 -15.08 6.81
C ALA A 196 2.99 -15.12 6.60
N TYR A 197 3.67 -13.99 6.77
CA TYR A 197 5.12 -13.86 6.65
C TYR A 197 5.71 -13.31 7.94
N ASP A 198 6.96 -13.65 8.23
CA ASP A 198 7.74 -12.98 9.27
C ASP A 198 7.90 -11.51 8.88
N ALA A 199 7.45 -10.59 9.73
CA ALA A 199 7.54 -9.17 9.44
C ALA A 199 8.99 -8.65 9.47
N THR A 200 9.92 -9.37 10.08
CA THR A 200 11.34 -9.00 10.06
C THR A 200 12.00 -9.36 8.73
N ASP A 201 11.50 -10.37 8.02
CA ASP A 201 11.98 -10.81 6.70
C ASP A 201 10.86 -11.53 5.93
N VAL A 202 10.22 -10.84 5.00
CA VAL A 202 9.09 -11.37 4.22
C VAL A 202 9.46 -12.47 3.22
N ALA A 203 10.75 -12.79 3.06
CA ALA A 203 11.15 -14.01 2.35
C ALA A 203 10.73 -15.28 3.12
N ASN A 204 10.50 -15.16 4.44
CA ASN A 204 10.12 -16.25 5.32
C ASN A 204 8.60 -16.33 5.50
N MET A 205 7.95 -17.18 4.71
CA MET A 205 6.52 -17.50 4.89
C MET A 205 6.32 -18.41 6.11
N LEU A 206 5.48 -17.99 7.03
CA LEU A 206 5.12 -18.70 8.26
C LEU A 206 3.92 -19.65 8.05
N TYR A 207 2.97 -19.24 7.21
CA TYR A 207 1.73 -19.98 7.00
C TYR A 207 1.10 -19.67 5.65
N SER A 208 0.38 -20.65 5.11
CA SER A 208 -0.53 -20.53 3.97
C SER A 208 -1.79 -21.36 4.24
N SER A 209 -2.97 -20.79 4.04
CA SER A 209 -4.22 -21.55 4.12
C SER A 209 -4.40 -22.45 2.90
N PRO A 210 -5.13 -23.59 3.03
CA PRO A 210 -5.52 -24.37 1.86
C PRO A 210 -6.32 -23.56 0.85
N ALA A 211 -6.10 -23.80 -0.45
CA ALA A 211 -6.86 -23.17 -1.52
C ALA A 211 -8.26 -23.79 -1.72
N SER A 212 -8.51 -24.97 -1.15
CA SER A 212 -9.79 -25.69 -1.24
C SER A 212 -10.04 -26.59 -0.04
N GLY A 213 -11.26 -27.11 0.06
CA GLY A 213 -11.68 -27.99 1.16
C GLY A 213 -12.19 -27.22 2.39
N THR A 214 -12.50 -27.95 3.46
CA THR A 214 -13.19 -27.40 4.65
C THR A 214 -12.34 -26.43 5.48
N ALA A 215 -11.02 -26.42 5.27
CA ALA A 215 -10.09 -25.51 5.94
C ALA A 215 -9.69 -24.30 5.07
N ALA A 216 -10.22 -24.20 3.84
CA ALA A 216 -10.01 -23.03 2.99
C ALA A 216 -10.84 -21.83 3.46
N ALA A 217 -10.43 -20.64 3.03
CA ALA A 217 -11.28 -19.45 3.19
C ALA A 217 -12.53 -19.53 2.30
N GLY A 218 -13.50 -18.65 2.57
CA GLY A 218 -14.62 -18.43 1.65
C GLY A 218 -14.15 -17.96 0.27
N ALA A 219 -15.08 -17.98 -0.70
CA ALA A 219 -14.81 -17.51 -2.05
C ALA A 219 -14.26 -16.07 -2.03
N ALA A 220 -13.15 -15.85 -2.73
CA ALA A 220 -12.41 -14.60 -2.69
C ALA A 220 -13.26 -13.42 -3.20
N VAL A 221 -12.99 -12.26 -2.61
CA VAL A 221 -13.57 -10.97 -3.00
C VAL A 221 -12.43 -9.98 -3.22
N LYS A 222 -12.46 -9.24 -4.33
CA LYS A 222 -11.46 -8.21 -4.63
C LYS A 222 -11.35 -7.15 -3.53
N PHE A 223 -10.15 -6.61 -3.37
CA PHE A 223 -9.84 -5.50 -2.43
C PHE A 223 -10.12 -5.82 -0.96
N THR A 224 -10.22 -7.10 -0.61
CA THR A 224 -10.38 -7.52 0.78
C THR A 224 -9.06 -7.42 1.53
N VAL A 225 -9.17 -7.07 2.81
CA VAL A 225 -8.05 -6.94 3.74
C VAL A 225 -8.30 -7.88 4.92
N PRO A 226 -7.34 -8.74 5.30
CA PRO A 226 -7.52 -9.60 6.46
C PRO A 226 -7.50 -8.75 7.73
N THR A 227 -8.46 -8.95 8.63
CA THR A 227 -8.47 -8.27 9.94
C THR A 227 -7.87 -9.19 10.99
N VAL A 228 -6.93 -8.71 11.80
CA VAL A 228 -6.30 -9.49 12.86
C VAL A 228 -6.70 -8.95 14.22
N ALA A 229 -7.34 -9.79 15.03
CA ALA A 229 -7.77 -9.41 16.38
C ALA A 229 -7.87 -10.63 17.29
N ASN A 230 -7.46 -10.47 18.56
CA ASN A 230 -7.58 -11.50 19.60
C ASN A 230 -7.00 -12.87 19.20
N GLY A 231 -5.84 -12.87 18.55
CA GLY A 231 -5.17 -14.09 18.09
C GLY A 231 -5.85 -14.81 16.92
N LYS A 232 -6.75 -14.13 16.21
CA LYS A 232 -7.49 -14.66 15.07
C LYS A 232 -7.36 -13.75 13.85
N VAL A 233 -7.44 -14.35 12.67
CA VAL A 233 -7.44 -13.65 11.39
C VAL A 233 -8.78 -13.87 10.70
N TYR A 234 -9.50 -12.78 10.49
CA TYR A 234 -10.83 -12.75 9.89
C TYR A 234 -10.67 -12.43 8.40
N VAL A 235 -11.04 -13.40 7.56
CA VAL A 235 -10.93 -13.31 6.11
C VAL A 235 -12.34 -13.20 5.53
N PRO A 236 -12.72 -12.03 4.98
CA PRO A 236 -14.02 -11.86 4.34
C PRO A 236 -14.06 -12.63 3.01
N GLY A 237 -15.14 -13.35 2.79
CA GLY A 237 -15.45 -14.03 1.53
C GLY A 237 -16.86 -13.71 1.07
N GLN A 238 -17.26 -14.22 -0.10
CA GLN A 238 -18.62 -14.03 -0.60
C GLN A 238 -19.63 -14.61 0.41
N SER A 239 -20.49 -13.73 0.95
CA SER A 239 -21.53 -14.05 1.94
C SER A 239 -21.05 -14.79 3.20
N THR A 240 -19.75 -14.79 3.49
CA THR A 240 -19.13 -15.57 4.57
C THR A 240 -17.95 -14.83 5.18
N VAL A 241 -17.59 -15.18 6.40
CA VAL A 241 -16.34 -14.78 7.03
C VAL A 241 -15.66 -16.05 7.53
N THR A 242 -14.44 -16.32 7.07
CA THR A 242 -13.61 -17.40 7.60
C THR A 242 -12.72 -16.86 8.70
N VAL A 243 -12.58 -17.60 9.79
CA VAL A 243 -11.74 -17.20 10.93
C VAL A 243 -10.63 -18.23 11.11
N PHE A 244 -9.40 -17.82 10.84
CA PHE A 244 -8.20 -18.60 11.12
C PHE A 244 -7.70 -18.30 12.53
N GLY A 245 -7.17 -19.32 13.19
CA GLY A 245 -6.57 -19.24 14.51
C GLY A 245 -5.73 -20.48 14.78
N LEU A 246 -5.03 -20.48 15.92
CA LEU A 246 -4.29 -21.65 16.35
C LEU A 246 -5.24 -22.83 16.58
N LEU A 247 -4.80 -24.03 16.23
CA LEU A 247 -5.52 -25.25 16.60
C LEU A 247 -5.58 -25.34 18.14
N PRO A 248 -6.69 -25.82 18.72
CA PRO A 248 -6.71 -26.17 20.14
C PRO A 248 -5.58 -27.15 20.44
N ASN A 249 -4.87 -26.91 21.54
CA ASN A 249 -3.94 -27.90 22.10
C ASN A 249 -4.70 -29.12 22.63
#